data_AF-A0AAE3VJ44-F1
#
_entry.id   AF-A0AAE3VJ44-F1
#
_cell.length_a   1.000
_cell.length_b   1.000
_cell.length_c   1.000
_cell.angle_alpha   90.00
_cell.angle_beta   90.00
_cell.angle_gamma   90.00
#
_symmetry.space_group_name_H-M   'P 1'
#
loop_
_entity.id
_entity.type
_entity.pdbx_description
1 polymer ?
#
loop_
_entity_poly.entity_id
_entity_poly.type
_entity_poly.pdbx_seq_one_letter_code
_entity_poly.pdbx_strand_id
1 'polypeptide(L)'
;MIHVLTNTYHLHPVPAAARVELDMGCGKGRFTLALAQRYPERVVLGSDVMFGRLRRLEAKREKLGLDNLSLLRAESGQLVSFQLPPASVDRLHLLCPDPWPKARHQVRRLVCTEFLCRLRRILKPGAILHLSTDHRPYYDDWLQLLAAVPFYQPSTEGIDDIRDLKTDFELQWNAMGKEVNHLCYRVVDE
;
A
#
# COMPACT_ATOMS: atom_id res chain seq x y z
N MET A 1 -11.95 -8.35 -12.70
CA MET A 1 -12.11 -9.33 -11.59
C MET A 1 -10.73 -9.58 -11.00
N ILE A 2 -10.55 -9.41 -9.69
CA ILE A 2 -9.27 -9.70 -9.01
C ILE A 2 -9.41 -11.06 -8.33
N HIS A 3 -8.51 -11.98 -8.67
CA HIS A 3 -8.42 -13.32 -8.11
C HIS A 3 -7.33 -13.31 -7.04
N VAL A 4 -7.64 -13.62 -5.79
CA VAL A 4 -6.64 -13.68 -4.70
C VAL A 4 -6.60 -15.11 -4.15
N LEU A 5 -5.43 -15.76 -4.26
CA LEU A 5 -5.19 -17.09 -3.68
C LEU A 5 -4.90 -16.97 -2.18
N THR A 6 -5.95 -17.08 -1.37
CA THR A 6 -5.82 -17.44 0.05
C THR A 6 -6.24 -18.91 0.23
N ASN A 7 -6.23 -19.48 1.45
CA ASN A 7 -6.76 -20.83 1.69
C ASN A 7 -8.24 -21.00 1.24
N THR A 8 -8.90 -19.91 0.89
CA THR A 8 -10.17 -19.83 0.16
C THR A 8 -10.01 -18.91 -1.05
N TYR A 9 -10.69 -19.25 -2.15
CA TYR A 9 -10.72 -18.43 -3.36
C TYR A 9 -11.90 -17.46 -3.30
N HIS A 10 -11.60 -16.16 -3.33
CA HIS A 10 -12.61 -15.10 -3.36
C HIS A 10 -12.52 -14.31 -4.65
N LEU A 11 -13.68 -14.04 -5.25
CA LEU A 11 -13.80 -13.14 -6.39
C LEU A 11 -14.16 -11.75 -5.88
N HIS A 12 -13.30 -10.78 -6.14
CA HIS A 12 -13.61 -9.38 -5.87
C HIS A 12 -14.15 -8.74 -7.17
N PRO A 13 -15.44 -8.36 -7.20
CA PRO A 13 -16.00 -7.66 -8.35
C PRO A 13 -15.36 -6.27 -8.42
N VAL A 14 -14.67 -6.00 -9.53
CA VAL A 14 -14.13 -4.67 -9.83
C VAL A 14 -14.90 -4.15 -11.02
N PRO A 15 -15.73 -3.09 -10.86
CA PRO A 15 -16.38 -2.45 -11.99
C PRO A 15 -15.34 -2.04 -13.03
N ALA A 16 -15.64 -2.21 -14.32
CA ALA A 16 -14.64 -2.00 -15.38
C ALA A 16 -14.01 -0.59 -15.38
N ALA A 17 -14.73 0.42 -14.89
CA ALA A 17 -14.26 1.80 -14.80
C ALA A 17 -13.69 2.20 -13.42
N ALA A 18 -13.72 1.30 -12.43
CA ALA A 18 -13.27 1.62 -11.08
C ALA A 18 -11.74 1.58 -10.97
N ARG A 19 -11.17 2.59 -10.30
CA ARG A 19 -9.77 2.56 -9.88
C ARG A 19 -9.61 1.64 -8.68
N VAL A 20 -8.55 0.85 -8.67
CA VAL A 20 -8.19 -0.06 -7.58
C VAL A 20 -7.02 0.52 -6.80
N GLU A 21 -7.23 0.77 -5.50
CA GLU A 21 -6.19 1.25 -4.59
C GLU A 21 -5.89 0.20 -3.51
N LEU A 22 -4.62 -0.14 -3.32
CA LEU A 22 -4.16 -1.12 -2.34
C LEU A 22 -3.40 -0.43 -1.20
N ASP A 23 -3.92 -0.52 0.02
CA ASP A 23 -3.21 -0.20 1.26
C ASP A 23 -2.52 -1.45 1.81
N MET A 24 -1.22 -1.56 1.55
CA MET A 24 -0.40 -2.72 1.89
C MET A 24 0.20 -2.57 3.28
N GLY A 25 -0.14 -3.49 4.18
CA GLY A 25 0.21 -3.39 5.60
C GLY A 25 -0.72 -2.43 6.33
N CYS A 26 -2.03 -2.46 6.02
CA CYS A 26 -3.02 -1.47 6.44
C CYS A 26 -3.18 -1.31 7.97
N GLY A 27 -2.66 -2.25 8.76
CA GLY A 27 -2.60 -2.12 10.22
C GLY A 27 -3.99 -2.05 10.85
N LYS A 28 -4.25 -0.97 11.60
CA LYS A 28 -5.57 -0.72 12.24
C LYS A 28 -6.59 -0.08 11.27
N GLY A 29 -6.18 0.22 10.04
CA GLY A 29 -7.00 0.65 8.92
C GLY A 29 -7.51 2.09 8.97
N ARG A 30 -6.90 2.99 9.75
CA ARG A 30 -7.29 4.41 9.76
C ARG A 30 -7.24 5.03 8.37
N PHE A 31 -6.11 4.86 7.68
CA PHE A 31 -5.92 5.36 6.33
C PHE A 31 -6.89 4.67 5.36
N THR A 32 -6.95 3.33 5.38
CA THR A 32 -7.82 2.51 4.51
C THR A 32 -9.30 2.91 4.59
N LEU A 33 -9.83 3.08 5.81
CA LEU A 33 -11.22 3.46 6.02
C LEU A 33 -11.50 4.88 5.55
N ALA A 34 -10.57 5.80 5.78
CA ALA A 34 -10.71 7.19 5.33
C ALA A 34 -10.66 7.29 3.80
N LEU A 35 -9.78 6.51 3.17
CA LEU A 35 -9.68 6.41 1.71
C LEU A 35 -10.98 5.88 1.11
N ALA A 36 -11.51 4.77 1.65
CA ALA A 36 -12.75 4.16 1.16
C ALA A 36 -13.98 5.08 1.35
N GLN A 37 -14.06 5.80 2.47
CA GLN A 37 -15.13 6.80 2.72
C GLN A 37 -15.04 7.99 1.77
N ARG A 38 -13.82 8.48 1.48
CA ARG A 38 -13.61 9.65 0.63
C ARG A 38 -13.93 9.35 -0.83
N TYR A 39 -13.62 8.15 -1.29
CA TYR A 39 -13.75 7.75 -2.69
C TYR A 39 -14.62 6.49 -2.84
N PRO A 40 -15.96 6.62 -2.64
CA PRO A 40 -16.89 5.50 -2.76
C PRO A 40 -16.90 4.86 -4.16
N GLU A 41 -16.47 5.57 -5.19
CA GLU A 41 -16.36 5.10 -6.58
C GLU A 41 -15.12 4.23 -6.84
N ARG A 42 -14.13 4.26 -5.95
CA ARG A 42 -12.90 3.46 -6.05
C ARG A 42 -13.05 2.15 -5.30
N VAL A 43 -12.39 1.10 -5.79
CA VAL A 43 -12.25 -0.16 -5.07
C VAL A 43 -11.00 -0.06 -4.20
N VAL A 44 -11.17 -0.15 -2.88
CA VAL A 44 -10.08 -0.12 -1.92
C VAL A 44 -9.81 -1.53 -1.42
N LEU A 45 -8.54 -1.93 -1.43
CA LEU A 45 -8.05 -3.18 -0.86
C LEU A 45 -7.17 -2.84 0.34
N GLY A 46 -7.45 -3.42 1.51
CA GLY A 46 -6.56 -3.34 2.67
C GLY A 46 -5.93 -4.70 2.95
N SER A 47 -4.60 -4.82 2.94
CA SER A 47 -3.94 -6.09 3.23
C SER A 47 -3.11 -6.07 4.51
N ASP A 48 -3.20 -7.11 5.34
CA ASP A 48 -2.36 -7.30 6.52
C ASP A 48 -2.22 -8.79 6.86
N VAL A 49 -1.12 -9.20 7.48
CA VAL A 49 -0.91 -10.58 7.97
C VAL A 49 -1.64 -10.86 9.28
N MET A 50 -1.88 -9.82 10.09
CA MET A 50 -2.43 -9.89 11.44
C MET A 50 -3.96 -10.01 11.43
N PHE A 51 -4.45 -11.24 11.48
CA PHE A 51 -5.88 -11.56 11.47
C PHE A 51 -6.70 -10.76 12.51
N GLY A 52 -6.19 -10.61 13.74
CA GLY A 52 -6.90 -9.85 14.79
C GLY A 52 -7.02 -8.34 14.52
N ARG A 53 -6.16 -7.77 13.65
CA ARG A 53 -6.33 -6.39 13.17
C ARG A 53 -7.38 -6.32 12.08
N LEU A 54 -7.29 -7.23 11.09
CA LEU A 54 -8.27 -7.33 10.01
C LEU A 54 -9.70 -7.57 10.52
N ARG A 55 -9.90 -8.45 11.50
CA ARG A 55 -11.24 -8.67 12.09
C ARG A 55 -11.84 -7.39 12.70
N ARG A 56 -11.02 -6.59 13.38
CA ARG A 56 -11.48 -5.31 13.97
C ARG A 56 -11.72 -4.26 12.90
N LEU A 57 -10.91 -4.26 11.85
CA LEU A 57 -11.10 -3.39 10.70
C LEU A 57 -12.39 -3.74 9.93
N GLU A 58 -12.68 -5.03 9.76
CA GLU A 58 -13.91 -5.52 9.13
C GLU A 58 -15.15 -5.07 9.90
N ALA A 59 -15.16 -5.23 11.22
CA ALA A 59 -16.28 -4.73 12.04
C ALA A 59 -16.49 -3.21 11.92
N LYS A 60 -15.42 -2.43 11.73
CA LYS A 60 -15.53 -0.99 11.45
C LYS A 60 -16.05 -0.72 10.05
N ARG A 61 -15.59 -1.47 9.04
CA ARG A 61 -16.05 -1.40 7.65
C ARG A 61 -17.55 -1.64 7.57
N GLU A 62 -18.04 -2.71 8.21
CA GLU A 62 -19.46 -3.07 8.30
C GLU A 62 -20.27 -1.96 8.97
N LYS A 63 -19.80 -1.45 10.11
CA LYS A 63 -20.47 -0.36 10.84
C LYS A 63 -20.60 0.92 10.00
N LEU A 64 -19.62 1.19 9.14
CA LEU A 64 -19.59 2.36 8.26
C LEU A 64 -20.28 2.12 6.91
N GLY A 65 -20.75 0.90 6.62
CA GLY A 65 -21.40 0.56 5.35
C GLY A 65 -20.47 0.69 4.12
N LEU A 66 -19.19 0.38 4.28
CA LEU A 66 -18.20 0.56 3.20
C LEU A 66 -18.10 -0.67 2.30
N ASP A 67 -18.96 -0.72 1.29
CA ASP A 67 -19.03 -1.82 0.32
C ASP A 67 -17.88 -1.80 -0.70
N ASN A 68 -17.22 -0.66 -0.87
CA ASN A 68 -16.09 -0.49 -1.77
C ASN A 68 -14.74 -0.88 -1.16
N LEU A 69 -14.71 -1.34 0.10
CA LEU A 69 -13.51 -1.81 0.78
C LEU A 69 -13.53 -3.34 0.91
N SER A 70 -12.45 -4.00 0.50
CA SER A 70 -12.22 -5.42 0.75
C SER A 70 -10.92 -5.63 1.53
N LEU A 71 -10.92 -6.58 2.47
CA LEU A 71 -9.76 -6.90 3.30
C LEU A 71 -9.11 -8.22 2.87
N LEU A 72 -7.79 -8.20 2.72
CA LEU A 72 -6.99 -9.33 2.28
C LEU A 72 -6.04 -9.76 3.40
N ARG A 73 -6.17 -11.00 3.87
CA ARG A 73 -5.16 -11.58 4.76
C ARG A 73 -4.04 -12.20 3.95
N ALA A 74 -2.94 -11.48 3.80
CA ALA A 74 -1.81 -11.93 3.00
C ALA A 74 -0.49 -11.36 3.53
N GLU A 75 0.59 -12.10 3.29
CA GLU A 75 1.95 -11.58 3.41
C GLU A 75 2.26 -10.75 2.15
N SER A 76 2.85 -9.57 2.34
CA SER A 76 3.05 -8.59 1.27
C SER A 76 3.87 -9.14 0.11
N GLY A 77 4.95 -9.87 0.40
CA GLY A 77 5.78 -10.54 -0.60
C GLY A 77 5.01 -11.57 -1.41
N GLN A 78 4.22 -12.45 -0.77
CA GLN A 78 3.35 -13.41 -1.48
C GLN A 78 2.27 -12.72 -2.32
N LEU A 79 1.65 -11.67 -1.77
CA LEU A 79 0.59 -10.91 -2.41
C LEU A 79 1.04 -10.39 -3.78
N VAL A 80 2.22 -9.77 -3.82
CA VAL A 80 2.80 -9.17 -5.04
C VAL A 80 3.46 -10.20 -5.95
N SER A 81 3.81 -11.38 -5.45
CA SER A 81 4.48 -12.41 -6.25
C SER A 81 3.51 -13.22 -7.10
N PHE A 82 2.40 -13.68 -6.52
CA PHE A 82 1.51 -14.61 -7.23
C PHE A 82 0.03 -14.53 -6.86
N GLN A 83 -0.35 -13.83 -5.78
CA GLN A 83 -1.76 -13.79 -5.39
C GLN A 83 -2.54 -12.72 -6.13
N LEU A 84 -1.98 -11.53 -6.37
CA LEU A 84 -2.65 -10.50 -7.18
C LEU A 84 -2.42 -10.73 -8.68
N PRO A 85 -3.43 -10.51 -9.54
CA PRO A 85 -3.23 -10.55 -10.99
C PRO A 85 -2.25 -9.45 -11.45
N PRO A 86 -1.53 -9.67 -12.56
CA PRO A 86 -0.75 -8.61 -13.18
C PRO A 86 -1.62 -7.39 -13.55
N ALA A 87 -1.03 -6.19 -13.53
CA ALA A 87 -1.68 -4.94 -13.94
C ALA A 87 -3.11 -4.75 -13.40
N SER A 88 -3.31 -5.02 -12.10
CA SER A 88 -4.61 -4.99 -11.44
C SER A 88 -4.79 -3.82 -10.47
N VAL A 89 -3.71 -3.11 -10.13
CA VAL A 89 -3.70 -2.03 -9.14
C VAL A 89 -3.36 -0.70 -9.81
N ASP A 90 -4.19 0.33 -9.60
CA ASP A 90 -4.00 1.69 -10.10
C ASP A 90 -3.19 2.56 -9.13
N ARG A 91 -3.27 2.27 -7.83
CA ARG A 91 -2.48 2.95 -6.80
C ARG A 91 -2.11 1.99 -5.66
N LEU A 92 -0.86 1.99 -5.23
CA LEU A 92 -0.40 1.22 -4.08
C LEU A 92 0.16 2.15 -3.00
N HIS A 93 -0.25 1.92 -1.77
CA HIS A 93 0.23 2.57 -0.57
C HIS A 93 1.02 1.58 0.27
N LEU A 94 2.28 1.88 0.53
CA LEU A 94 3.10 1.18 1.50
C LEU A 94 3.57 2.19 2.55
N LEU A 95 2.74 2.34 3.58
CA LEU A 95 2.87 3.42 4.54
C LEU A 95 3.48 2.90 5.84
N CYS A 96 4.57 3.53 6.27
CA CYS A 96 5.24 3.27 7.53
C CYS A 96 5.66 1.79 7.73
N PRO A 97 6.24 1.08 6.72
CA PRO A 97 6.71 -0.29 6.91
C PRO A 97 7.88 -0.35 7.90
N ASP A 98 8.05 -1.49 8.57
CA ASP A 98 9.07 -1.66 9.61
C ASP A 98 10.48 -1.32 9.09
N PRO A 99 11.17 -0.33 9.68
CA PRO A 99 12.44 0.16 9.16
C PRO A 99 13.65 -0.69 9.57
N TRP A 100 13.47 -1.60 10.54
CA TRP A 100 14.52 -2.46 11.11
C TRP A 100 15.85 -1.71 11.37
N PRO A 101 15.89 -0.78 12.35
CA PRO A 101 16.98 0.20 12.50
C PRO A 101 18.35 -0.43 12.86
N LYS A 102 18.35 -1.63 13.47
CA LYS A 102 19.59 -2.32 13.81
C LYS A 102 20.22 -2.90 12.54
N ALA A 103 21.49 -2.62 12.27
CA ALA A 103 22.21 -3.07 11.06
C ALA A 103 21.99 -4.57 10.75
N ARG A 104 22.15 -5.45 11.75
CA ARG A 104 21.92 -6.90 11.61
C ARG A 104 20.49 -7.32 11.21
N HIS A 105 19.52 -6.41 11.30
CA HIS A 105 18.12 -6.67 10.93
C HIS A 105 17.72 -5.99 9.62
N GLN A 106 18.58 -5.20 8.98
CA GLN A 106 18.24 -4.50 7.73
C GLN A 106 17.86 -5.47 6.60
N VAL A 107 18.38 -6.70 6.62
CA VAL A 107 17.96 -7.79 5.71
C VAL A 107 16.48 -8.17 5.81
N ARG A 108 15.77 -7.71 6.84
CA ARG A 108 14.33 -7.93 7.05
C ARG A 108 13.47 -6.80 6.49
N ARG A 109 14.08 -5.72 5.98
CA ARG A 109 13.34 -4.63 5.34
C ARG A 109 12.59 -5.17 4.13
N LEU A 110 11.32 -4.80 4.05
CA LEU A 110 10.45 -5.25 2.98
C LEU A 110 10.87 -4.66 1.62
N VAL A 111 11.22 -3.36 1.61
CA VAL A 111 11.56 -2.67 0.38
C VAL A 111 13.00 -2.96 0.01
N CYS A 112 13.16 -3.74 -1.05
CA CYS A 112 14.40 -4.04 -1.75
C CYS A 112 14.13 -4.04 -3.25
N THR A 113 15.17 -4.12 -4.08
CA THR A 113 15.03 -4.14 -5.55
C THR A 113 14.08 -5.24 -6.02
N GLU A 114 14.21 -6.46 -5.48
CA GLU A 114 13.34 -7.59 -5.86
C GLU A 114 11.87 -7.28 -5.53
N PHE A 115 11.59 -6.72 -4.36
CA PHE A 115 10.24 -6.35 -3.98
C PHE A 115 9.66 -5.27 -4.91
N LEU A 116 10.44 -4.23 -5.25
CA LEU A 116 10.05 -3.19 -6.20
C LEU A 116 9.78 -3.74 -7.60
N CYS A 117 10.55 -4.72 -8.07
CA CYS A 117 10.29 -5.44 -9.32
C CYS A 117 8.99 -6.26 -9.27
N ARG A 118 8.70 -6.91 -8.14
CA ARG A 118 7.44 -7.64 -7.95
C ARG A 118 6.23 -6.69 -7.89
N LEU A 119 6.37 -5.50 -7.31
CA LEU A 119 5.32 -4.47 -7.35
C LEU A 119 4.96 -4.08 -8.78
N ARG A 120 5.95 -3.92 -9.67
CA ARG A 120 5.72 -3.56 -11.08
C ARG A 120 4.80 -4.52 -11.81
N ARG A 121 4.86 -5.81 -11.46
CA ARG A 121 3.98 -6.85 -12.02
C ARG A 121 2.51 -6.54 -11.79
N ILE A 122 2.14 -6.14 -10.58
CA ILE A 122 0.74 -5.94 -10.18
C ILE A 122 0.22 -4.53 -10.48
N LEU A 123 1.12 -3.57 -10.63
CA LEU A 123 0.80 -2.18 -10.94
C LEU A 123 0.51 -2.01 -12.43
N LYS A 124 -0.54 -1.26 -12.76
CA LYS A 124 -0.84 -0.87 -14.15
C LYS A 124 0.19 0.12 -14.68
N PRO A 125 0.38 0.22 -16.00
CA PRO A 125 1.02 1.38 -16.62
C PRO A 125 0.35 2.68 -16.13
N GLY A 126 1.15 3.66 -15.72
CA GLY A 126 0.66 4.93 -15.16
C GLY A 126 0.18 4.84 -13.70
N ALA A 127 0.24 3.68 -13.05
CA ALA A 127 -0.16 3.53 -11.65
C ALA A 127 0.77 4.32 -10.70
N ILE A 128 0.25 4.66 -9.53
CA ILE A 128 0.99 5.42 -8.51
C ILE A 128 1.49 4.49 -7.40
N LEU A 129 2.77 4.61 -7.06
CA LEU A 129 3.40 4.03 -5.88
C LEU A 129 3.61 5.12 -4.84
N HIS A 130 2.91 5.00 -3.71
CA HIS A 130 2.99 5.90 -2.56
C HIS A 130 3.70 5.18 -1.41
N LEU A 131 4.89 5.66 -1.04
CA LEU A 131 5.65 5.16 0.10
C LEU A 131 5.70 6.22 1.20
N SER A 132 5.71 5.81 2.47
CA SER A 132 5.99 6.74 3.57
C SER A 132 6.81 6.12 4.69
N THR A 133 7.66 6.91 5.33
CA THR A 133 8.43 6.48 6.52
C THR A 133 8.91 7.67 7.35
N ASP A 134 8.93 7.51 8.68
CA ASP A 134 9.56 8.46 9.60
C ASP A 134 11.08 8.21 9.75
N HIS A 135 11.58 7.09 9.21
CA HIS A 135 12.95 6.65 9.42
C HIS A 135 13.88 7.11 8.29
N ARG A 136 14.61 8.21 8.53
CA ARG A 136 15.44 8.88 7.51
C ARG A 136 16.42 7.96 6.75
N PRO A 137 17.23 7.11 7.39
CA PRO A 137 18.13 6.22 6.63
C PRO A 137 17.38 5.26 5.70
N TYR A 138 16.15 4.84 6.07
CA TYR A 138 15.38 3.92 5.23
C TYR A 138 14.74 4.67 4.04
N TYR A 139 14.34 5.92 4.26
CA TYR A 139 13.94 6.83 3.19
C TYR A 139 15.07 7.08 2.18
N ASP A 140 16.30 7.34 2.65
CA ASP A 140 17.44 7.56 1.77
C ASP A 140 17.79 6.30 0.96
N ASP A 141 17.66 5.11 1.57
CA ASP A 141 17.81 3.83 0.85
C ASP A 141 16.75 3.66 -0.25
N TRP A 142 15.50 4.08 0.00
CA TRP A 142 14.44 4.02 -1.02
C TRP A 142 14.75 4.90 -2.22
N LEU A 143 15.28 6.11 -2.02
CA LEU A 143 15.68 6.98 -3.12
C LEU A 143 16.72 6.31 -4.02
N GLN A 144 17.72 5.65 -3.43
CA GLN A 144 18.74 4.92 -4.19
C GLN A 144 18.16 3.72 -4.94
N LEU A 145 17.31 2.94 -4.27
CA LEU A 145 16.67 1.77 -4.87
C LEU A 145 15.75 2.16 -6.04
N LEU A 146 14.91 3.20 -5.87
CA LEU A 146 13.99 3.66 -6.90
C LEU A 146 14.73 4.29 -8.08
N ALA A 147 15.83 5.01 -7.85
CA ALA A 147 16.68 5.53 -8.92
C ALA A 147 17.33 4.41 -9.75
N ALA A 148 17.57 3.24 -9.16
CA ALA A 148 18.12 2.07 -9.85
C ALA A 148 17.07 1.22 -10.59
N VAL A 149 15.78 1.56 -10.49
CA VAL A 149 14.67 0.79 -11.07
C VAL A 149 13.91 1.66 -12.09
N PRO A 150 14.19 1.52 -13.40
CA PRO A 150 13.86 2.53 -14.41
C PRO A 150 12.37 2.72 -14.68
N PHE A 151 11.52 1.73 -14.35
CA PHE A 151 10.08 1.82 -14.54
C PHE A 151 9.34 2.63 -13.44
N TYR A 152 10.04 3.23 -12.48
CA TYR A 152 9.46 4.18 -11.52
C TYR A 152 10.01 5.58 -11.74
N GLN A 153 9.14 6.53 -12.08
CA GLN A 153 9.50 7.94 -12.22
C GLN A 153 8.90 8.78 -11.09
N PRO A 154 9.64 9.72 -10.49
CA PRO A 154 9.08 10.63 -9.49
C PRO A 154 7.84 11.35 -10.01
N SER A 155 6.81 11.46 -9.17
CA SER A 155 5.55 12.13 -9.52
C SER A 155 5.07 12.89 -8.29
N THR A 156 4.97 14.22 -8.34
CA THR A 156 4.60 15.02 -7.16
C THR A 156 3.09 15.08 -6.92
N GLU A 157 2.27 14.93 -7.95
CA GLU A 157 0.82 15.16 -7.89
C GLU A 157 0.00 13.91 -7.53
N GLY A 158 0.62 12.73 -7.58
CA GLY A 158 -0.08 11.43 -7.53
C GLY A 158 -0.76 11.10 -6.19
N ILE A 159 -0.48 11.89 -5.14
CA ILE A 159 -1.00 11.71 -3.78
C ILE A 159 -1.60 12.99 -3.19
N ASP A 160 -1.75 14.05 -3.98
CA ASP A 160 -2.25 15.35 -3.48
C ASP A 160 -3.68 15.25 -2.95
N ASP A 161 -4.48 14.38 -3.55
CA ASP A 161 -5.87 14.10 -3.20
C ASP A 161 -6.05 13.39 -1.83
N ILE A 162 -4.96 12.91 -1.25
CA ILE A 162 -4.96 12.12 0.00
C ILE A 162 -3.87 12.55 0.99
N ARG A 163 -3.19 13.67 0.76
CA ARG A 163 -2.05 14.10 1.60
C ARG A 163 -2.44 14.32 3.07
N ASP A 164 -3.69 14.67 3.32
CA ASP A 164 -4.28 14.86 4.65
C ASP A 164 -4.77 13.54 5.29
N LEU A 165 -4.82 12.43 4.55
CA LEU A 165 -5.14 11.12 5.11
C LEU A 165 -3.90 10.51 5.76
N LYS A 166 -3.97 10.32 7.08
CA LYS A 166 -2.83 9.90 7.90
C LYS A 166 -3.06 8.53 8.53
N THR A 167 -2.00 7.74 8.60
CA THR A 167 -2.00 6.48 9.36
C THR A 167 -2.04 6.75 10.87
N ASP A 168 -2.39 5.73 11.66
CA ASP A 168 -2.29 5.85 13.13
C ASP A 168 -0.85 6.11 13.58
N PHE A 169 0.14 5.50 12.92
CA PHE A 169 1.57 5.68 13.23
C PHE A 169 2.04 7.10 12.92
N GLU A 170 1.66 7.63 11.76
CA GLU A 170 2.02 8.97 11.36
C GLU A 170 1.49 10.01 12.35
N LEU A 171 0.20 9.93 12.73
CA LEU A 171 -0.34 10.82 13.76
C LEU A 171 0.41 10.73 15.09
N GLN A 172 0.80 9.52 15.51
CA GLN A 172 1.58 9.33 16.72
C GLN A 172 2.96 10.00 16.62
N TRP A 173 3.65 9.85 15.50
CA TRP A 173 4.95 10.46 15.27
C TRP A 173 4.89 11.98 15.10
N ASN A 174 3.88 12.49 14.39
CA ASN A 174 3.63 13.93 14.30
C ASN A 174 3.38 14.54 15.68
N ALA A 175 2.63 13.86 16.56
CA ALA A 175 2.43 14.30 17.94
C ALA A 175 3.73 14.30 18.77
N MET A 176 4.74 13.53 18.35
CA MET A 176 6.09 13.55 18.92
C MET A 176 7.03 14.55 18.23
N GLY A 177 6.52 15.38 17.31
CA GLY A 177 7.32 16.35 16.55
C GLY A 177 8.20 15.73 15.45
N LYS A 178 7.99 14.46 15.10
CA LYS A 178 8.68 13.82 13.99
C LYS A 178 7.96 14.08 12.67
N GLU A 179 8.74 14.26 11.62
CA GLU A 179 8.23 14.34 10.25
C GLU A 179 8.18 12.94 9.61
N VAL A 180 7.07 12.64 8.94
CA VAL A 180 6.94 11.45 8.09
C VAL A 180 7.17 11.89 6.66
N ASN A 181 8.16 11.27 6.02
CA ASN A 181 8.51 11.57 4.63
C ASN A 181 7.65 10.72 3.71
N HIS A 182 7.15 11.33 2.64
CA HIS A 182 6.35 10.66 1.61
C HIS A 182 7.08 10.69 0.28
N LEU A 183 7.07 9.57 -0.43
CA LEU A 183 7.51 9.44 -1.80
C LEU A 183 6.33 9.05 -2.68
N CYS A 184 6.24 9.67 -3.85
CA CYS A 184 5.27 9.33 -4.86
C CYS A 184 5.98 9.12 -6.20
N TYR A 185 5.76 7.95 -6.78
CA TYR A 185 6.32 7.54 -8.06
C TYR A 185 5.21 7.05 -8.97
N ARG A 186 5.37 7.25 -10.27
CA ARG A 186 4.50 6.74 -11.33
C ARG A 186 5.19 5.60 -12.04
N VAL A 187 4.44 4.55 -12.31
CA VAL A 187 4.89 3.43 -13.14
C VAL A 187 4.87 3.87 -14.60
N VAL A 188 5.99 3.73 -15.28
CA VAL A 188 6.09 3.94 -16.73
C VAL A 188 6.27 2.61 -17.44
N ASP A 189 5.86 2.59 -18.70
CA ASP A 189 6.22 1.49 -19.59
C ASP A 189 7.71 1.60 -19.96
N GLU A 190 8.36 0.45 -20.12
CA GLU A 190 9.72 0.37 -20.68
C GLU A 190 9.72 0.74 -22.16
#